data_AF-A0A519XTR2-F1
#
_entry.id   AF-A0A519XTR2-F1
#
_cell.length_a   1.000
_cell.length_b   1.000
_cell.length_c   1.000
_cell.angle_alpha   90.00
_cell.angle_beta   90.00
_cell.angle_gamma   90.00
#
_symmetry.space_group_name_H-M   'P 1'
#
loop_
_entity.id
_entity.type
_entity.pdbx_description
1 polymer ?
#
loop_
_entity_poly.entity_id
_entity_poly.type
_entity_poly.pdbx_seq_one_letter_code
_entity_poly.pdbx_strand_id
1 'polypeptide(L)'
;FLDASIHEVLKTLVEAFILVFIVVFLFLQDFRSTLIPALAVPVALIGTLFIMSLLGFSINLLTLFALVLAIGIVVDDAIVVVEAVHAKMHNEHLAPREATFAAMHEISGAIVAITLVMTAVFVPTSFLSGPVGVFYRQFSLTLASAILISAVNALTLTPALCSLLLKPVDESKKPGLMGRFFNWFNARYDNLANGYKKVLGVVAHRRVITLGALLVFIGLAYGTSQILPAGFIPTEDQGMIYVNVTTPAGATVERTEEVLDEIQKVAAKLKPVESVSTLAGYSLLNDVAGSTYGMGMINLAAWEGREQSVDELIAILREKTKGISDATIEFFPPPAVPGFGNASGVE
;
A
#
# COMPACT_ATOMS: atom_id res chain seq x y z
N PHE A 1 -12.41 -8.45 11.49
CA PHE A 1 -11.63 -7.34 10.89
C PHE A 1 -10.24 -7.79 10.47
N LEU A 2 -9.31 -8.06 11.40
CA LEU A 2 -7.91 -8.37 11.06
C LEU A 2 -7.74 -9.46 9.99
N ASP A 3 -8.45 -10.58 10.10
CA ASP A 3 -8.37 -11.66 9.10
C ASP A 3 -8.87 -11.23 7.72
N ALA A 4 -9.93 -10.42 7.67
CA ALA A 4 -10.45 -9.86 6.42
C ALA A 4 -9.47 -8.86 5.80
N SER A 5 -8.85 -8.01 6.63
CA SER A 5 -7.82 -7.07 6.18
C SER A 5 -6.58 -7.78 5.66
N ILE A 6 -6.13 -8.86 6.32
CA ILE A 6 -5.04 -9.70 5.81
C ILE A 6 -5.43 -10.38 4.50
N HIS A 7 -6.65 -10.91 4.41
CA HIS A 7 -7.15 -11.56 3.20
C HIS A 7 -7.16 -10.60 1.99
N GLU A 8 -7.70 -9.39 2.16
CA GLU A 8 -7.73 -8.39 1.08
C GLU A 8 -6.33 -7.92 0.68
N VAL A 9 -5.40 -7.78 1.63
CA VAL A 9 -4.01 -7.43 1.28
C VAL A 9 -3.31 -8.57 0.53
N LEU A 10 -3.57 -9.84 0.89
CA LEU A 10 -3.05 -10.99 0.13
C LEU A 10 -3.65 -11.08 -1.28
N LYS A 11 -4.94 -10.78 -1.42
CA LYS A 11 -5.59 -10.68 -2.73
C LYS A 11 -4.97 -9.56 -3.56
N THR A 12 -4.78 -8.38 -2.96
CA THR A 12 -4.11 -7.23 -3.59
C THR A 12 -2.68 -7.59 -4.02
N LEU A 13 -1.97 -8.38 -3.22
CA LEU A 13 -0.62 -8.88 -3.55
C LEU A 13 -0.64 -9.74 -4.82
N VAL A 14 -1.60 -10.65 -4.93
CA VAL A 14 -1.78 -11.50 -6.12
C VAL A 14 -2.18 -10.67 -7.34
N GLU A 15 -3.12 -9.73 -7.18
CA GLU A 15 -3.55 -8.82 -8.26
C GLU A 15 -2.39 -7.96 -8.76
N ALA A 16 -1.61 -7.37 -7.86
CA ALA A 16 -0.42 -6.58 -8.19
C ALA A 16 0.60 -7.43 -8.96
N PHE A 17 0.85 -8.66 -8.52
CA PHE A 17 1.75 -9.59 -9.22
C PHE A 17 1.28 -9.91 -10.65
N ILE A 18 -0.02 -10.16 -10.84
CA ILE A 18 -0.61 -10.41 -12.16
C ILE A 18 -0.49 -9.17 -13.05
N LEU A 19 -0.79 -7.98 -12.52
CA LEU A 19 -0.70 -6.73 -13.27
C LEU A 19 0.73 -6.46 -13.72
N VAL A 20 1.71 -6.63 -12.83
CA VAL A 20 3.12 -6.53 -13.18
C VAL A 20 3.48 -7.52 -14.28
N PHE A 21 3.07 -8.79 -14.17
CA PHE A 21 3.31 -9.80 -15.20
C PHE A 21 2.76 -9.38 -16.57
N ILE A 22 1.53 -8.85 -16.61
CA ILE A 22 0.89 -8.37 -17.84
C ILE A 22 1.67 -7.21 -18.46
N VAL A 23 2.10 -6.24 -17.64
CA VAL A 23 2.86 -5.08 -18.13
C VAL A 23 4.22 -5.52 -18.66
N VAL A 24 4.95 -6.37 -17.94
CA VAL A 24 6.23 -6.91 -18.39
C VAL A 24 6.06 -7.71 -19.69
N PHE A 25 4.97 -8.48 -19.82
CA PHE A 25 4.66 -9.23 -21.04
C PHE A 25 4.33 -8.32 -22.23
N LEU A 26 3.67 -7.20 -21.99
CA LEU A 26 3.40 -6.22 -23.04
C LEU A 26 4.68 -5.62 -23.62
N PHE A 27 5.69 -5.35 -22.77
CA PHE A 27 6.97 -4.76 -23.20
C PHE A 27 7.95 -5.78 -23.78
N LEU A 28 8.13 -6.93 -23.13
CA LEU A 28 9.11 -7.93 -23.55
C LEU A 28 8.59 -8.87 -24.65
N GLN A 29 7.27 -9.04 -24.77
CA GLN A 29 6.60 -9.79 -25.85
C GLN A 29 7.03 -11.28 -25.97
N ASP A 30 7.75 -11.79 -24.98
CA ASP A 30 8.20 -13.17 -24.88
C ASP A 30 7.91 -13.73 -23.48
N PHE A 31 7.17 -14.84 -23.46
CA PHE A 31 6.72 -15.48 -22.21
C PHE A 31 7.88 -15.96 -21.34
N ARG A 32 9.01 -16.34 -21.94
CA ARG A 32 10.18 -16.83 -21.18
C ARG A 32 10.88 -15.68 -20.49
N SER A 33 11.04 -14.57 -21.20
CA SER A 33 11.60 -13.33 -20.65
C SER A 33 10.77 -12.81 -19.48
N THR A 34 9.44 -12.92 -19.57
CA THR A 34 8.52 -12.45 -18.51
C THR A 34 8.47 -13.39 -17.31
N LEU A 35 8.81 -14.66 -17.50
CA LEU A 35 8.94 -15.62 -16.41
C LEU A 35 10.11 -15.28 -15.47
N ILE A 36 11.14 -14.58 -15.96
CA ILE A 36 12.33 -14.25 -15.17
C ILE A 36 11.96 -13.30 -14.01
N PRO A 37 11.35 -12.12 -14.21
CA PRO A 37 10.88 -11.30 -13.10
C PRO A 37 9.81 -12.00 -12.25
N ALA A 38 8.93 -12.79 -12.87
CA ALA A 38 7.88 -13.54 -12.16
C ALA A 38 8.43 -14.57 -11.16
N LEU A 39 9.59 -15.17 -11.43
CA LEU A 39 10.29 -16.06 -10.51
C LEU A 39 11.14 -15.30 -9.48
N ALA A 40 11.64 -14.11 -9.85
CA ALA A 40 12.44 -13.28 -8.98
C ALA A 40 11.62 -12.73 -7.78
N VAL A 41 10.37 -12.30 -8.01
CA VAL A 41 9.53 -11.70 -6.96
C VAL A 41 9.29 -12.63 -5.77
N PRO A 42 8.80 -13.88 -5.94
CA PRO A 42 8.57 -14.77 -4.80
C PRO A 42 9.84 -15.03 -3.98
N VAL A 43 10.99 -15.18 -4.65
CA VAL A 43 12.28 -15.39 -3.97
C VAL A 43 12.62 -14.19 -3.10
N ALA A 44 12.43 -12.97 -3.60
CA ALA A 44 12.70 -11.75 -2.84
C ALA A 44 11.72 -11.56 -1.66
N LEU A 45 10.43 -11.84 -1.86
CA LEU A 45 9.43 -11.75 -0.79
C LEU A 45 9.70 -12.79 0.32
N ILE A 46 10.02 -14.03 -0.05
CA ILE A 46 10.36 -15.08 0.93
C ILE A 46 11.65 -14.70 1.69
N GLY A 47 12.66 -14.17 0.98
CA GLY A 47 13.87 -13.64 1.63
C GLY A 47 13.58 -12.49 2.59
N THR A 48 12.63 -11.62 2.24
CA THR A 48 12.18 -10.52 3.11
C THR A 48 11.49 -11.05 4.36
N LEU A 49 10.59 -12.04 4.22
CA LEU A 49 9.93 -12.70 5.35
C LEU A 49 10.94 -13.37 6.29
N PHE A 50 12.02 -13.94 5.74
CA PHE A 50 13.11 -14.49 6.54
C PHE A 50 13.81 -13.40 7.37
N ILE A 51 14.16 -12.26 6.77
CA ILE A 51 14.77 -11.13 7.50
C ILE A 51 13.80 -10.56 8.54
N MET A 52 12.52 -10.43 8.21
CA MET A 52 11.48 -10.01 9.17
C MET A 52 11.43 -10.95 10.38
N SER A 53 11.50 -12.27 10.15
CA SER A 53 11.56 -13.25 11.22
C SER A 53 12.80 -13.10 12.10
N LEU A 54 13.97 -12.77 11.53
CA LEU A 54 15.18 -12.50 12.29
C LEU A 54 15.09 -11.23 13.14
N LEU A 55 14.39 -10.21 12.63
CA LEU A 55 14.13 -8.96 13.34
C LEU A 55 12.99 -9.06 14.37
N GLY A 56 12.31 -10.21 14.45
CA GLY A 56 11.19 -10.44 15.36
C GLY A 56 9.91 -9.70 14.96
N PHE A 57 9.74 -9.36 13.68
CA PHE A 57 8.53 -8.71 13.19
C PHE A 57 7.43 -9.74 12.90
N SER A 58 6.20 -9.37 13.24
CA SER A 58 5.01 -10.14 12.88
C SER A 58 4.49 -9.75 11.49
N ILE A 59 3.67 -10.61 10.90
CA ILE A 59 2.87 -10.26 9.73
C ILE A 59 1.66 -9.46 10.24
N ASN A 60 1.62 -8.18 9.88
CA ASN A 60 0.51 -7.28 10.15
C ASN A 60 0.26 -6.37 8.93
N LEU A 61 -0.73 -5.49 9.01
CA LEU A 61 -1.12 -4.61 7.90
C LEU A 61 0.02 -3.73 7.39
N LEU A 62 0.87 -3.21 8.27
CA LEU A 62 1.99 -2.33 7.90
C LEU A 62 3.05 -3.10 7.13
N THR A 63 3.42 -4.28 7.63
CA THR A 63 4.42 -5.12 6.97
C THR A 63 3.90 -5.68 5.65
N LEU A 64 2.60 -6.00 5.57
CA LEU A 64 1.98 -6.47 4.34
C LEU A 64 1.89 -5.34 3.30
N PHE A 65 1.57 -4.10 3.71
CA PHE A 65 1.64 -2.95 2.81
C PHE A 65 3.06 -2.69 2.31
N ALA A 66 4.06 -2.80 3.19
CA ALA A 66 5.46 -2.70 2.78
C ALA A 66 5.81 -3.78 1.74
N LEU A 67 5.35 -5.02 1.91
CA LEU A 67 5.57 -6.11 0.95
C LEU A 67 4.85 -5.87 -0.39
N VAL A 68 3.62 -5.35 -0.38
CA VAL A 68 2.89 -4.99 -1.61
C VAL A 68 3.60 -3.88 -2.38
N LEU A 69 4.05 -2.82 -1.68
CA LEU A 69 4.83 -1.74 -2.29
C LEU A 69 6.19 -2.25 -2.80
N ALA A 70 6.81 -3.16 -2.07
CA ALA A 70 8.09 -3.75 -2.45
C ALA A 70 8.01 -4.50 -3.79
N ILE A 71 6.87 -5.08 -4.17
CA ILE A 71 6.75 -5.80 -5.45
C ILE A 71 7.15 -4.90 -6.62
N GLY A 72 6.66 -3.66 -6.67
CA GLY A 72 7.01 -2.75 -7.76
C GLY A 72 8.52 -2.49 -7.85
N ILE A 73 9.17 -2.31 -6.69
CA ILE A 73 10.61 -2.02 -6.62
C ILE A 73 11.44 -3.27 -6.94
N VAL A 74 11.05 -4.43 -6.40
CA VAL A 74 11.74 -5.71 -6.60
C VAL A 74 11.72 -6.13 -8.07
N VAL A 75 10.60 -5.90 -8.75
CA VAL A 75 10.44 -6.26 -10.16
C VAL A 75 11.30 -5.35 -11.03
N ASP A 76 11.46 -4.08 -10.67
CA ASP A 76 12.25 -3.10 -11.43
C ASP A 76 13.69 -3.58 -11.66
N ASP A 77 14.39 -4.02 -10.60
CA ASP A 77 15.76 -4.55 -10.73
C ASP A 77 15.83 -5.74 -11.69
N ALA A 78 14.86 -6.66 -11.61
CA ALA A 78 14.81 -7.83 -12.48
C ALA A 78 14.47 -7.45 -13.93
N ILE A 79 13.58 -6.48 -14.15
CA ILE A 79 13.24 -5.97 -15.49
C ILE A 79 14.45 -5.30 -16.11
N VAL A 80 15.15 -4.42 -15.39
CA VAL A 80 16.34 -3.70 -15.89
C VAL A 80 17.40 -4.68 -16.38
N VAL A 81 17.64 -5.77 -15.64
CA VAL A 81 18.58 -6.81 -16.07
C VAL A 81 18.10 -7.52 -17.34
N VAL A 82 16.83 -7.96 -17.38
CA VAL A 82 16.27 -8.69 -18.53
C VAL A 82 16.25 -7.80 -19.78
N GLU A 83 15.85 -6.53 -19.65
CA GLU A 83 15.83 -5.55 -20.74
C GLU A 83 17.25 -5.26 -21.25
N ALA A 84 18.23 -5.06 -20.36
CA ALA A 84 19.61 -4.85 -20.76
C ALA A 84 20.19 -6.06 -21.52
N VAL A 85 19.91 -7.28 -21.06
CA VAL A 85 20.31 -8.50 -21.76
C VAL A 85 19.63 -8.58 -23.13
N HIS A 86 18.32 -8.31 -23.19
CA HIS A 86 17.56 -8.34 -24.43
C HIS A 86 18.05 -7.29 -25.44
N ALA A 87 18.39 -6.09 -24.97
CA ALA A 87 18.98 -5.03 -25.79
C ALA A 87 20.33 -5.44 -26.38
N LYS A 88 21.20 -6.11 -25.61
CA LYS A 88 22.48 -6.66 -26.12
C LYS A 88 22.25 -7.79 -27.13
N MET A 89 21.30 -8.69 -26.87
CA MET A 89 20.95 -9.75 -27.81
C MET A 89 20.40 -9.21 -29.13
N HIS A 90 19.57 -8.16 -29.08
CA HIS A 90 18.95 -7.57 -30.26
C HIS A 90 19.94 -6.72 -31.08
N ASN A 91 20.72 -5.86 -30.42
CA ASN A 91 21.58 -4.89 -31.11
C ASN A 91 22.94 -5.48 -31.53
N GLU A 92 23.50 -6.38 -30.74
CA GLU A 92 24.83 -6.95 -30.94
C GLU A 92 24.78 -8.42 -31.41
N HIS A 93 23.57 -9.00 -31.52
CA HIS A 93 23.34 -10.40 -31.95
C HIS A 93 24.11 -11.46 -31.15
N LEU A 94 24.39 -11.16 -29.88
CA LEU A 94 25.12 -12.03 -28.97
C LEU A 94 24.25 -13.22 -28.51
N ALA A 95 24.91 -14.35 -28.22
CA ALA A 95 24.25 -15.47 -27.57
C ALA A 95 23.77 -15.07 -26.15
N PRO A 96 22.68 -15.66 -25.61
CA PRO A 96 22.10 -15.26 -24.33
C PRO A 96 23.11 -15.16 -23.18
N ARG A 97 24.04 -16.11 -23.10
CA ARG A 97 25.10 -16.12 -22.08
C ARG A 97 26.08 -14.95 -22.24
N GLU A 98 26.54 -14.68 -23.45
CA GLU A 98 27.48 -13.60 -23.75
C GLU A 98 26.83 -12.23 -23.55
N ALA A 99 25.60 -12.08 -24.04
CA ALA A 99 24.78 -10.89 -23.81
C ALA A 99 24.58 -10.61 -22.32
N THR A 100 24.36 -11.66 -21.52
CA THR A 100 24.21 -11.52 -20.05
C THR A 100 25.50 -11.01 -19.41
N PHE A 101 26.67 -11.55 -19.76
CA PHE A 101 27.94 -11.06 -19.22
C PHE A 101 28.21 -9.61 -19.65
N ALA A 102 27.96 -9.27 -20.91
CA ALA A 102 28.13 -7.92 -21.42
C ALA A 102 27.20 -6.92 -20.70
N ALA A 103 25.91 -7.26 -20.56
CA ALA A 103 24.92 -6.43 -19.87
C ALA A 103 25.29 -6.23 -18.40
N MET A 104 25.63 -7.31 -17.68
CA MET A 104 25.97 -7.22 -16.26
C MET A 104 27.24 -6.40 -16.02
N HIS A 105 28.22 -6.43 -16.93
CA HIS A 105 29.42 -5.59 -16.80
C HIS A 105 29.08 -4.08 -16.85
N GLU A 106 28.06 -3.71 -17.61
CA GLU A 106 27.62 -2.32 -17.78
C GLU A 106 26.72 -1.83 -16.62
N ILE A 107 25.79 -2.67 -16.17
CA ILE A 107 24.70 -2.23 -15.26
C ILE A 107 24.88 -2.60 -13.79
N SER A 108 25.77 -3.54 -13.44
CA SER A 108 25.89 -4.01 -12.04
C SER A 108 26.13 -2.87 -11.05
N GLY A 109 26.97 -1.89 -11.42
CA GLY A 109 27.24 -0.72 -10.59
C GLY A 109 26.02 0.18 -10.42
N ALA A 110 25.19 0.31 -11.46
CA ALA A 110 23.96 1.09 -11.41
C ALA A 110 22.92 0.43 -10.49
N ILE A 111 22.76 -0.90 -10.56
CA ILE A 111 21.86 -1.65 -9.68
C ILE A 111 22.26 -1.42 -8.22
N VAL A 112 23.53 -1.66 -7.87
CA VAL A 112 24.03 -1.43 -6.50
C VAL A 112 23.81 0.02 -6.04
N ALA A 113 24.04 1.00 -6.92
CA ALA A 113 23.82 2.41 -6.58
C ALA A 113 22.34 2.72 -6.31
N ILE A 114 21.43 2.24 -7.15
CA ILE A 114 19.98 2.42 -6.97
C ILE A 114 19.54 1.77 -5.66
N THR A 115 19.96 0.53 -5.39
CA THR A 115 19.66 -0.18 -4.15
C THR A 115 20.13 0.59 -2.92
N LEU A 116 21.37 1.09 -2.94
CA LEU A 116 21.93 1.87 -1.83
C LEU A 116 21.16 3.18 -1.61
N VAL A 117 20.83 3.91 -2.68
CA VAL A 117 20.07 5.16 -2.60
C VAL A 117 18.67 4.90 -2.04
N MET A 118 17.96 3.89 -2.54
CA MET A 118 16.63 3.53 -2.04
C MET A 118 16.69 3.09 -0.58
N THR A 119 17.65 2.25 -0.22
CA THR A 119 17.87 1.82 1.17
C THR A 119 18.19 3.00 2.08
N ALA A 120 18.98 3.98 1.61
CA ALA A 120 19.34 5.17 2.36
C ALA A 120 18.14 6.10 2.64
N VAL A 121 17.04 6.00 1.88
CA VAL A 121 15.80 6.75 2.17
C VAL A 121 15.02 6.09 3.32
N PHE A 122 14.98 4.74 3.38
CA PHE A 122 14.14 4.00 4.34
C PHE A 122 14.86 3.60 5.62
N VAL A 123 16.17 3.40 5.63
CA VAL A 123 16.88 3.05 6.88
C VAL A 123 16.79 4.17 7.93
N PRO A 124 16.97 5.46 7.58
CA PRO A 124 16.87 6.55 8.56
C PRO A 124 15.51 6.68 9.23
N THR A 125 14.42 6.40 8.51
CA THR A 125 13.05 6.49 9.05
C THR A 125 12.79 5.46 10.15
N SER A 126 13.59 4.39 10.23
CA SER A 126 13.51 3.41 11.32
C SER A 126 14.00 3.93 12.68
N PHE A 127 14.75 5.04 12.71
CA PHE A 127 15.25 5.68 13.93
C PHE A 127 14.32 6.76 14.49
N LEU A 128 13.17 6.99 13.84
CA LEU A 128 12.16 7.91 14.37
C LEU A 128 11.71 7.45 15.76
N SER A 129 11.59 8.39 16.68
CA SER A 129 11.16 8.14 18.05
C SER A 129 9.66 8.34 18.22
N GLY A 130 9.15 7.97 19.40
CA GLY A 130 7.74 8.04 19.71
C GLY A 130 6.93 6.95 19.02
N PRO A 131 5.60 6.97 19.21
CA PRO A 131 4.78 5.86 18.76
C PRO A 131 4.57 5.87 17.24
N VAL A 132 4.75 7.02 16.55
CA VAL A 132 4.90 7.10 15.08
C VAL A 132 6.10 6.29 14.58
N GLY A 133 7.21 6.35 15.31
CA GLY A 133 8.44 5.62 14.97
C GLY A 133 8.28 4.11 14.94
N VAL A 134 7.37 3.55 15.74
CA VAL A 134 7.10 2.09 15.74
C VAL A 134 6.52 1.64 14.40
N PHE A 135 5.59 2.43 13.83
CA PHE A 135 5.01 2.16 12.51
C PHE A 135 6.06 2.24 11.41
N TYR A 136 6.80 3.36 11.38
CA TYR A 136 7.85 3.57 10.40
C TYR A 136 8.95 2.53 10.50
N ARG A 137 9.30 2.05 11.70
CA ARG A 137 10.33 1.01 11.86
C ARG A 137 9.95 -0.29 11.17
N GLN A 138 8.73 -0.79 11.39
CA GLN A 138 8.29 -2.03 10.75
C GLN A 138 8.17 -1.87 9.22
N PHE A 139 7.53 -0.80 8.78
CA PHE A 139 7.35 -0.53 7.36
C PHE A 139 8.70 -0.36 6.63
N SER A 140 9.58 0.49 7.16
CA SER A 140 10.80 0.89 6.48
C SER A 140 11.85 -0.22 6.46
N LEU A 141 11.99 -0.99 7.56
CA LEU A 141 12.94 -2.10 7.60
C LEU A 141 12.46 -3.30 6.77
N THR A 142 11.16 -3.57 6.70
CA THR A 142 10.62 -4.57 5.77
C THR A 142 10.90 -4.17 4.32
N LEU A 143 10.64 -2.92 3.95
CA LEU A 143 10.89 -2.42 2.59
C LEU A 143 12.38 -2.40 2.23
N ALA A 144 13.24 -1.91 3.14
CA ALA A 144 14.69 -1.91 2.95
C ALA A 144 15.24 -3.34 2.80
N SER A 145 14.73 -4.30 3.56
CA SER A 145 15.10 -5.71 3.44
C SER A 145 14.70 -6.27 2.07
N ALA A 146 13.49 -5.96 1.59
CA ALA A 146 13.05 -6.39 0.26
C ALA A 146 13.91 -5.83 -0.87
N ILE A 147 14.29 -4.56 -0.78
CA ILE A 147 15.17 -3.89 -1.75
C ILE A 147 16.56 -4.53 -1.76
N LEU A 148 17.14 -4.82 -0.59
CA LEU A 148 18.44 -5.47 -0.48
C LEU A 148 18.42 -6.90 -1.05
N ILE A 149 17.39 -7.68 -0.74
CA ILE A 149 17.24 -9.04 -1.27
C ILE A 149 16.99 -9.00 -2.79
N SER A 150 16.21 -8.02 -3.28
CA SER A 150 16.02 -7.79 -4.73
C SER A 150 17.33 -7.57 -5.44
N ALA A 151 18.19 -6.70 -4.92
CA ALA A 151 19.49 -6.43 -5.51
C ALA A 151 20.37 -7.68 -5.58
N VAL A 152 20.40 -8.47 -4.50
CA VAL A 152 21.11 -9.76 -4.49
C VAL A 152 20.54 -10.67 -5.59
N ASN A 153 19.23 -10.76 -5.72
CA ASN A 153 18.55 -11.55 -6.73
C ASN A 153 18.87 -11.09 -8.16
N ALA A 154 18.82 -9.79 -8.42
CA ALA A 154 19.12 -9.16 -9.71
C ALA A 154 20.59 -9.33 -10.13
N LEU A 155 21.52 -9.41 -9.17
CA LEU A 155 22.93 -9.66 -9.44
C LEU A 155 23.29 -11.16 -9.53
N THR A 156 22.40 -12.06 -9.11
CA THR A 156 22.73 -13.50 -9.01
C THR A 156 21.78 -14.40 -9.81
N LEU A 157 20.53 -14.52 -9.38
CA LEU A 157 19.54 -15.42 -9.96
C LEU A 157 18.99 -14.88 -11.28
N THR A 158 18.71 -13.58 -11.40
CA THR A 158 18.19 -12.99 -12.64
C THR A 158 19.13 -13.20 -13.85
N PRO A 159 20.44 -12.93 -13.76
CA PRO A 159 21.38 -13.17 -14.86
C PRO A 159 21.51 -14.67 -15.18
N ALA A 160 21.50 -15.52 -14.15
CA ALA A 160 21.51 -16.97 -14.35
C ALA A 160 20.27 -17.44 -15.15
N LEU A 161 19.08 -16.96 -14.77
CA LEU A 161 17.84 -17.26 -15.48
C LEU A 161 17.84 -16.67 -16.91
N CYS A 162 18.39 -15.48 -17.12
CA CYS A 162 18.57 -14.90 -18.46
C CYS A 162 19.39 -15.83 -19.35
N SER A 163 20.52 -16.32 -18.85
CA SER A 163 21.41 -17.22 -19.62
C SER A 163 20.78 -18.58 -19.93
N LEU A 164 19.83 -19.06 -19.11
CA LEU A 164 19.21 -20.38 -19.24
C LEU A 164 17.89 -20.37 -20.02
N LEU A 165 17.08 -19.33 -19.86
CA LEU A 165 15.71 -19.28 -20.36
C LEU A 165 15.56 -18.48 -21.65
N LEU A 166 16.38 -17.44 -21.85
CA LEU A 166 16.32 -16.60 -23.04
C LEU A 166 16.77 -17.37 -24.28
N LYS A 167 16.11 -17.08 -25.40
CA LYS A 167 16.44 -17.62 -26.70
C LYS A 167 16.76 -16.48 -27.66
N PRO A 168 17.70 -16.69 -28.60
CA PRO A 168 17.88 -15.76 -29.72
C PRO A 168 16.54 -15.52 -30.43
N VAL A 169 16.23 -14.25 -30.68
CA VAL A 169 15.01 -13.87 -31.40
C VAL A 169 15.14 -14.33 -32.84
N ASP A 170 14.21 -15.18 -33.28
CA ASP A 170 14.18 -15.75 -34.62
C ASP A 170 13.40 -14.80 -35.53
N GLU A 171 14.09 -13.83 -36.15
CA GLU A 171 13.50 -12.81 -37.03
C GLU A 171 12.78 -13.38 -38.27
N SER A 172 12.93 -14.69 -38.52
CA SER A 172 12.39 -15.39 -39.69
C SER A 172 10.90 -15.78 -39.59
N LYS A 173 10.27 -15.66 -38.41
CA LYS A 173 8.87 -16.07 -38.22
C LYS A 173 7.88 -14.97 -38.60
N LYS A 174 6.97 -15.29 -39.53
CA LYS A 174 5.84 -14.41 -39.89
C LYS A 174 5.01 -14.09 -38.63
N PRO A 175 4.72 -12.82 -38.35
CA PRO A 175 3.97 -12.45 -37.16
C PRO A 175 2.53 -12.96 -37.28
N GLY A 176 2.10 -13.76 -36.29
CA GLY A 176 0.69 -14.12 -36.10
C GLY A 176 -0.16 -12.90 -35.71
N LEU A 177 -1.43 -13.10 -35.35
CA LEU A 177 -2.33 -12.02 -34.92
C LEU A 177 -1.76 -11.20 -33.76
N MET A 178 -1.16 -11.86 -32.75
CA MET A 178 -0.44 -11.18 -31.66
C MET A 178 0.79 -10.42 -32.17
N GLY A 179 1.57 -10.99 -33.10
CA GLY A 179 2.74 -10.30 -33.66
C GLY A 179 2.37 -9.01 -34.41
N ARG A 180 1.19 -8.94 -35.04
CA ARG A 180 0.69 -7.71 -35.66
C ARG A 180 0.32 -6.64 -34.63
N PHE A 181 -0.30 -7.03 -33.51
CA PHE A 181 -0.58 -6.13 -32.39
C PHE A 181 0.72 -5.58 -31.79
N PHE A 182 1.70 -6.45 -31.54
CA PHE A 182 3.00 -6.08 -31.00
C PHE A 182 3.79 -5.16 -31.94
N ASN A 183 3.79 -5.42 -33.25
CA ASN A 183 4.40 -4.52 -34.22
C ASN A 183 3.75 -3.13 -34.23
N TRP A 184 2.42 -3.06 -34.10
CA TRP A 184 1.70 -1.80 -33.97
C TRP A 184 2.07 -1.07 -32.67
N PHE A 185 2.13 -1.80 -31.54
CA PHE A 185 2.52 -1.25 -30.25
C PHE A 185 3.95 -0.70 -30.28
N ASN A 186 4.91 -1.47 -30.80
CA ASN A 186 6.31 -1.09 -30.94
C ASN A 186 6.44 0.15 -31.84
N ALA A 187 5.79 0.18 -33.00
CA ALA A 187 5.81 1.35 -33.89
C ALA A 187 5.22 2.61 -33.20
N ARG A 188 4.17 2.44 -32.37
CA ARG A 188 3.57 3.55 -31.63
C ARG A 188 4.47 4.03 -30.48
N TYR A 189 5.13 3.11 -29.80
CA TYR A 189 6.13 3.36 -28.76
C TYR A 189 7.35 4.09 -29.34
N ASP A 190 7.91 3.61 -30.44
CA ASP A 190 9.06 4.24 -31.12
C ASP A 190 8.74 5.65 -31.56
N ASN A 191 7.53 5.89 -32.09
CA ASN A 191 7.08 7.23 -32.44
C ASN A 191 6.99 8.15 -31.22
N LEU A 192 6.53 7.63 -30.07
CA LEU A 192 6.47 8.38 -28.82
C LEU A 192 7.88 8.68 -28.29
N ALA A 193 8.76 7.68 -28.24
CA ALA A 193 10.15 7.81 -27.80
C ALA A 193 10.93 8.81 -28.67
N ASN A 194 10.77 8.75 -30.00
CA ASN A 194 11.36 9.71 -30.92
C ASN A 194 10.79 11.13 -30.74
N GLY A 195 9.50 11.26 -30.47
CA GLY A 195 8.87 12.52 -30.12
C GLY A 195 9.46 13.11 -28.83
N TYR A 196 9.56 12.31 -27.78
CA TYR A 196 10.19 12.68 -26.51
C TYR A 196 11.65 13.12 -26.70
N LYS A 197 12.45 12.36 -27.47
CA LYS A 197 13.84 12.70 -27.77
C LYS A 197 13.99 14.05 -28.48
N LYS A 198 13.09 14.38 -29.43
CA LYS A 198 13.09 15.69 -30.11
C LYS A 198 12.81 16.83 -29.14
N VAL A 199 11.80 16.67 -28.27
CA VAL A 199 11.46 17.67 -27.25
C VAL A 199 12.63 17.85 -26.29
N LEU A 200 13.22 16.75 -25.81
CA LEU A 200 14.36 16.78 -24.91
C LEU A 200 15.57 17.49 -25.55
N GLY A 201 15.87 17.23 -26.83
CA GLY A 201 16.96 17.90 -27.54
C GLY A 201 16.80 19.43 -27.59
N VAL A 202 15.56 19.93 -27.72
CA VAL A 202 15.27 21.36 -27.74
C VAL A 202 15.31 21.98 -26.33
N VAL A 203 14.77 21.28 -25.33
CA VAL A 203 14.60 21.81 -23.97
C VAL A 203 15.88 21.68 -23.14
N ALA A 204 16.63 20.58 -23.26
CA ALA A 204 17.79 20.29 -22.41
C ALA A 204 18.89 21.36 -22.49
N HIS A 205 19.05 22.00 -23.65
CA HIS A 205 20.06 23.06 -23.85
C HIS A 205 19.60 24.43 -23.33
N ARG A 206 18.31 24.61 -23.01
CA ARG A 206 17.72 25.88 -22.60
C ARG A 206 17.64 25.98 -21.07
N ARG A 207 18.75 26.39 -20.45
CA ARG A 207 18.89 26.52 -18.98
C ARG A 207 17.76 27.34 -18.32
N VAL A 208 17.25 28.36 -18.99
CA VAL A 208 16.15 29.20 -18.46
C VAL A 208 14.86 28.39 -18.33
N ILE A 209 14.57 27.51 -19.29
CA ILE A 209 13.36 26.67 -19.25
C ILE A 209 13.52 25.59 -18.17
N THR A 210 14.68 24.94 -18.09
CA THR A 210 14.92 23.88 -17.10
C THR A 210 14.93 24.41 -15.67
N LEU A 211 15.63 25.52 -15.41
CA LEU A 211 15.63 26.16 -14.09
C LEU A 211 14.29 26.80 -13.76
N GLY A 212 13.62 27.42 -14.73
CA GLY A 212 12.27 27.96 -14.56
C GLY A 212 11.27 26.88 -14.19
N ALA A 213 11.27 25.75 -14.90
CA ALA A 213 10.42 24.60 -14.58
C ALA A 213 10.73 24.02 -13.19
N LEU A 214 12.01 23.92 -12.81
CA LEU A 214 12.41 23.49 -11.47
C LEU A 214 11.87 24.44 -10.38
N LEU A 215 12.03 25.75 -10.56
CA LEU A 215 11.54 26.75 -9.61
C LEU A 215 10.01 26.71 -9.49
N VAL A 216 9.31 26.55 -10.62
CA VAL A 216 7.85 26.37 -10.62
C VAL A 216 7.47 25.09 -9.88
N PHE A 217 8.16 23.98 -10.13
CA PHE A 217 7.90 22.71 -9.44
C PHE A 217 8.12 22.82 -7.92
N ILE A 218 9.21 23.46 -7.49
CA ILE A 218 9.48 23.74 -6.07
C ILE A 218 8.38 24.62 -5.48
N GLY A 219 7.98 25.68 -6.19
CA GLY A 219 6.91 26.58 -5.76
C GLY A 219 5.56 25.86 -5.60
N LEU A 220 5.20 24.99 -6.56
CA LEU A 220 3.98 24.19 -6.51
C LEU A 220 4.02 23.12 -5.41
N ALA A 221 5.16 22.46 -5.22
CA ALA A 221 5.33 21.46 -4.16
C ALA A 221 5.20 22.11 -2.78
N TYR A 222 5.88 23.25 -2.56
CA TYR A 222 5.77 24.00 -1.33
C TYR A 222 4.36 24.55 -1.11
N GLY A 223 3.75 25.14 -2.14
CA GLY A 223 2.38 25.67 -2.07
C GLY A 223 1.36 24.60 -1.71
N THR A 224 1.42 23.43 -2.36
CA THR A 224 0.54 22.29 -2.05
C THR A 224 0.75 21.79 -0.62
N SER A 225 2.00 21.74 -0.15
CA SER A 225 2.33 21.32 1.22
C SER A 225 1.76 22.24 2.31
N GLN A 226 1.47 23.52 2.00
CA GLN A 226 0.85 24.44 2.95
C GLN A 226 -0.69 24.30 3.02
N ILE A 227 -1.30 23.72 1.98
CA ILE A 227 -2.77 23.63 1.86
C ILE A 227 -3.27 22.24 2.28
N LEU A 228 -2.43 21.21 2.19
CA LEU A 228 -2.81 19.84 2.50
C LEU A 228 -3.01 19.65 4.02
N PRO A 229 -4.23 19.31 4.49
CA PRO A 229 -4.46 19.04 5.90
C PRO A 229 -3.61 17.86 6.38
N ALA A 230 -2.99 18.01 7.55
CA ALA A 230 -2.29 16.91 8.20
C ALA A 230 -3.30 15.95 8.83
N GLY A 231 -3.07 14.66 8.69
CA GLY A 231 -3.78 13.59 9.37
C GLY A 231 -2.81 12.49 9.73
N PHE A 232 -3.02 11.82 10.86
CA PHE A 232 -2.11 10.77 11.32
C PHE A 232 -2.40 9.42 10.64
N ILE A 233 -3.57 8.85 10.93
CA ILE A 233 -4.05 7.59 10.35
C ILE A 233 -5.52 7.80 9.98
N PRO A 234 -5.96 7.45 8.76
CA PRO A 234 -7.37 7.56 8.39
C PRO A 234 -8.24 6.67 9.28
N THR A 235 -9.47 7.10 9.52
CA THR A 235 -10.48 6.25 10.14
C THR A 235 -10.83 5.09 9.22
N GLU A 236 -10.86 3.89 9.77
CA GLU A 236 -11.22 2.69 9.03
C GLU A 236 -12.53 2.13 9.57
N ASP A 237 -13.33 1.59 8.66
CA ASP A 237 -14.54 0.88 9.02
C ASP A 237 -14.19 -0.51 9.55
N GLN A 238 -14.08 -0.63 10.87
CA GLN A 238 -13.77 -1.88 11.55
C GLN A 238 -15.00 -2.78 11.78
N GLY A 239 -16.16 -2.43 11.23
CA GLY A 239 -17.42 -3.17 11.44
C GLY A 239 -18.00 -3.00 12.85
N MET A 240 -17.65 -1.91 13.54
CA MET A 240 -18.11 -1.65 14.89
C MET A 240 -18.18 -0.15 15.18
N ILE A 241 -19.13 0.24 16.03
CA ILE A 241 -19.35 1.61 16.49
C ILE A 241 -19.34 1.62 18.01
N TYR A 242 -18.58 2.53 18.60
CA TYR A 242 -18.64 2.80 20.03
C TYR A 242 -19.66 3.88 20.33
N VAL A 243 -20.30 3.71 21.48
CA VAL A 243 -21.26 4.65 22.06
C VAL A 243 -20.74 5.05 23.43
N ASN A 244 -20.67 6.34 23.71
CA ASN A 244 -20.44 6.85 25.05
C ASN A 244 -21.66 7.69 25.46
N VAL A 245 -22.19 7.40 26.65
CA VAL A 245 -23.36 8.07 27.22
C VAL A 245 -22.94 8.75 28.51
N THR A 246 -23.31 10.02 28.64
CA THR A 246 -23.12 10.80 29.86
C THR A 246 -24.45 11.41 30.29
N THR A 247 -25.03 10.91 31.39
CA THR A 247 -26.24 11.47 32.00
C THR A 247 -25.90 12.63 32.95
N PRO A 248 -26.88 13.47 33.34
CA PRO A 248 -26.65 14.58 34.26
C PRO A 248 -26.01 14.17 35.59
N ALA A 249 -25.23 15.08 36.17
CA ALA A 249 -24.56 14.84 37.45
C ALA A 249 -25.57 14.44 38.55
N GLY A 250 -25.28 13.34 39.26
CA GLY A 250 -26.16 12.80 40.30
C GLY A 250 -27.20 11.78 39.81
N ALA A 251 -27.22 11.44 38.52
CA ALA A 251 -28.03 10.34 38.01
C ALA A 251 -27.57 8.98 38.58
N THR A 252 -28.54 8.08 38.81
CA THR A 252 -28.28 6.71 39.25
C THR A 252 -27.89 5.83 38.07
N VAL A 253 -27.32 4.65 38.36
CA VAL A 253 -26.93 3.68 37.31
C VAL A 253 -28.15 3.26 36.50
N GLU A 254 -29.28 3.05 37.17
CA GLU A 254 -30.55 2.63 36.55
C GLU A 254 -31.03 3.66 35.52
N ARG A 255 -30.87 4.96 35.80
CA ARG A 255 -31.25 6.02 34.85
C ARG A 255 -30.33 6.05 33.63
N THR A 256 -29.06 5.76 33.81
CA THR A 256 -28.11 5.61 32.70
C THR A 256 -28.39 4.35 31.88
N GLU A 257 -28.80 3.27 32.53
CA GLU A 257 -29.23 2.01 31.90
C GLU A 257 -30.49 2.21 31.04
N GLU A 258 -31.49 2.95 31.52
CA GLU A 258 -32.69 3.30 30.74
C GLU A 258 -32.34 4.01 29.41
N VAL A 259 -31.36 4.92 29.43
CA VAL A 259 -30.87 5.59 28.22
C VAL A 259 -30.17 4.62 27.27
N LEU A 260 -29.31 3.74 27.81
CA LEU A 260 -28.61 2.72 27.04
C LEU A 260 -29.59 1.73 26.39
N ASP A 261 -30.65 1.34 27.09
CA ASP A 261 -31.72 0.47 26.59
C ASP A 261 -32.47 1.09 25.41
N GLU A 262 -32.77 2.40 25.47
CA GLU A 262 -33.37 3.11 24.35
C GLU A 262 -32.44 3.16 23.14
N ILE A 263 -31.15 3.42 23.35
CA ILE A 263 -30.13 3.38 22.27
C ILE A 263 -30.08 1.97 21.66
N GLN A 264 -30.08 0.93 22.50
CA GLN A 264 -30.06 -0.47 22.07
C GLN A 264 -31.29 -0.82 21.23
N LYS A 265 -32.50 -0.40 21.65
CA LYS A 265 -33.75 -0.60 20.89
C LYS A 265 -33.72 0.11 19.54
N VAL A 266 -33.11 1.30 19.46
CA VAL A 266 -32.98 2.06 18.20
C VAL A 266 -31.96 1.39 17.28
N ALA A 267 -30.78 1.05 17.79
CA ALA A 267 -29.71 0.43 17.03
C ALA A 267 -30.10 -0.95 16.52
N ALA A 268 -30.76 -1.79 17.33
CA ALA A 268 -31.20 -3.13 16.94
C ALA A 268 -32.26 -3.15 15.82
N LYS A 269 -32.93 -2.02 15.55
CA LYS A 269 -33.87 -1.90 14.43
C LYS A 269 -33.18 -1.61 13.09
N LEU A 270 -31.90 -1.25 13.10
CA LEU A 270 -31.13 -1.00 11.89
C LEU A 270 -30.70 -2.34 11.29
N LYS A 271 -31.04 -2.57 10.02
CA LYS A 271 -30.68 -3.80 9.30
C LYS A 271 -29.18 -4.17 9.36
N PRO A 272 -28.23 -3.21 9.30
CA PRO A 272 -26.80 -3.54 9.32
C PRO A 272 -26.23 -3.84 10.71
N VAL A 273 -27.02 -3.84 11.78
CA VAL A 273 -26.56 -4.10 13.14
C VAL A 273 -26.75 -5.58 13.48
N GLU A 274 -25.66 -6.27 13.82
CA GLU A 274 -25.70 -7.69 14.22
C GLU A 274 -25.94 -7.84 15.72
N SER A 275 -25.24 -7.06 16.53
CA SER A 275 -25.38 -7.09 17.98
C SER A 275 -25.09 -5.72 18.60
N VAL A 276 -25.72 -5.49 19.75
CA VAL A 276 -25.51 -4.31 20.57
C VAL A 276 -25.23 -4.80 21.97
N SER A 277 -24.14 -4.33 22.56
CA SER A 277 -23.78 -4.59 23.96
C SER A 277 -23.64 -3.26 24.66
N THR A 278 -24.24 -3.14 25.84
CA THR A 278 -24.22 -1.92 26.65
C THR A 278 -23.67 -2.25 28.04
N LEU A 279 -23.07 -1.26 28.67
CA LEU A 279 -22.56 -1.35 30.03
C LEU A 279 -22.77 0.00 30.72
N ALA A 280 -23.66 0.02 31.70
CA ALA A 280 -23.83 1.17 32.58
C ALA A 280 -22.74 1.19 33.65
N GLY A 281 -22.39 2.38 34.14
CA GLY A 281 -21.40 2.56 35.21
C GLY A 281 -19.97 2.82 34.74
N TYR A 282 -19.70 2.90 33.44
CA TYR A 282 -18.35 3.03 32.89
C TYR A 282 -18.32 3.80 31.57
N SER A 283 -17.33 4.69 31.40
CA SER A 283 -17.12 5.49 30.18
C SER A 283 -15.89 4.99 29.41
N LEU A 284 -16.08 4.67 28.13
CA LEU A 284 -14.99 4.25 27.25
C LEU A 284 -14.03 5.41 26.90
N LEU A 285 -14.54 6.65 26.80
CA LEU A 285 -13.71 7.80 26.41
C LEU A 285 -12.68 8.15 27.47
N ASN A 286 -13.13 8.25 28.72
CA ASN A 286 -12.31 8.74 29.82
C ASN A 286 -11.72 7.63 30.70
N ASP A 287 -12.10 6.37 30.48
CA ASP A 287 -11.70 5.22 31.31
C ASP A 287 -12.07 5.42 32.79
N VAL A 288 -13.28 5.97 33.04
CA VAL A 288 -13.79 6.31 34.37
C VAL A 288 -15.04 5.50 34.68
N ALA A 289 -15.09 4.93 35.89
CA ALA A 289 -16.29 4.32 36.45
C ALA A 289 -17.13 5.35 37.22
N GLY A 290 -18.44 5.35 37.02
CA GLY A 290 -19.37 6.24 37.70
C GLY A 290 -20.82 6.04 37.26
N SER A 291 -21.78 6.31 38.14
CA SER A 291 -23.21 6.05 37.89
C SER A 291 -23.80 6.85 36.74
N THR A 292 -23.17 7.97 36.38
CA THR A 292 -23.60 8.87 35.30
C THR A 292 -23.03 8.50 33.93
N TYR A 293 -22.20 7.46 33.86
CA TYR A 293 -21.51 7.06 32.63
C TYR A 293 -22.04 5.72 32.11
N GLY A 294 -22.09 5.59 30.79
CA GLY A 294 -22.40 4.34 30.12
C GLY A 294 -21.60 4.21 28.83
N MET A 295 -21.29 2.97 28.45
CA MET A 295 -20.71 2.65 27.16
C MET A 295 -21.58 1.66 26.41
N GLY A 296 -21.48 1.69 25.09
CA GLY A 296 -22.07 0.71 24.21
C GLY A 296 -21.13 0.35 23.07
N MET A 297 -21.27 -0.88 22.58
CA MET A 297 -20.58 -1.38 21.40
C MET A 297 -21.64 -1.97 20.46
N ILE A 298 -21.73 -1.39 19.27
CA ILE A 298 -22.63 -1.82 18.20
C ILE A 298 -21.77 -2.54 17.17
N ASN A 299 -21.90 -3.86 17.08
CA ASN A 299 -21.25 -4.65 16.03
C ASN A 299 -22.12 -4.65 14.78
N LEU A 300 -21.48 -4.38 13.65
CA LEU A 300 -22.13 -4.30 12.35
C LEU A 300 -21.94 -5.59 11.58
N ALA A 301 -22.85 -5.82 10.64
CA ALA A 301 -22.73 -6.88 9.66
C ALA A 301 -21.48 -6.71 8.79
N ALA A 302 -21.00 -7.83 8.27
CA ALA A 302 -19.89 -7.86 7.31
C ALA A 302 -20.11 -6.87 6.14
N TRP A 303 -19.01 -6.37 5.57
CA TRP A 303 -19.05 -5.39 4.48
C TRP A 303 -19.80 -5.91 3.24
N GLU A 304 -19.73 -7.22 2.97
CA GLU A 304 -20.48 -7.87 1.90
C GLU A 304 -21.98 -7.87 2.21
N GLY A 305 -22.72 -6.92 1.64
CA GLY A 305 -24.17 -6.76 1.84
C GLY A 305 -24.56 -5.54 2.68
N ARG A 306 -23.58 -4.74 3.12
CA ARG A 306 -23.83 -3.45 3.77
C ARG A 306 -23.62 -2.31 2.76
N GLU A 307 -24.68 -1.54 2.50
CA GLU A 307 -24.63 -0.38 1.60
C GLU A 307 -24.07 0.88 2.27
N GLN A 308 -24.16 0.97 3.60
CA GLN A 308 -23.85 2.18 4.36
C GLN A 308 -22.50 2.08 5.06
N SER A 309 -21.71 3.14 5.00
CA SER A 309 -20.45 3.23 5.77
C SER A 309 -20.70 3.38 7.27
N VAL A 310 -19.69 3.11 8.10
CA VAL A 310 -19.76 3.39 9.54
C VAL A 310 -20.12 4.86 9.81
N ASP A 311 -19.53 5.80 9.09
CA ASP A 311 -19.79 7.24 9.29
C ASP A 311 -21.25 7.62 8.97
N GLU A 312 -21.82 7.02 7.92
CA GLU A 312 -23.23 7.19 7.57
C GLU A 312 -24.15 6.58 8.63
N LEU A 313 -23.82 5.39 9.14
CA LEU A 313 -24.57 4.76 10.23
C LEU A 313 -24.50 5.55 11.52
N ILE A 314 -23.35 6.14 11.83
CA ILE A 314 -23.17 7.07 12.95
C ILE A 314 -24.08 8.28 12.76
N ALA A 315 -24.16 8.86 11.57
CA ALA A 315 -25.06 9.98 11.29
C ALA A 315 -26.54 9.60 11.49
N ILE A 316 -26.95 8.41 11.02
CA ILE A 316 -28.31 7.87 11.19
C ILE A 316 -28.61 7.62 12.68
N LEU A 317 -27.69 7.04 13.42
CA LEU A 317 -27.83 6.79 14.87
C LEU A 317 -27.95 8.10 15.65
N ARG A 318 -27.10 9.09 15.34
CA ARG A 318 -27.20 10.44 15.91
C ARG A 318 -28.57 11.06 15.63
N GLU A 319 -29.08 10.95 14.40
CA GLU A 319 -30.40 11.49 14.07
C GLU A 319 -31.54 10.78 14.83
N LYS A 320 -31.53 9.45 14.89
CA LYS A 320 -32.58 8.66 15.55
C LYS A 320 -32.58 8.76 17.07
N THR A 321 -31.45 9.13 17.68
CA THR A 321 -31.31 9.27 19.14
C THR A 321 -31.43 10.71 19.64
N LYS A 322 -31.59 11.70 18.75
CA LYS A 322 -31.84 13.12 19.12
C LYS A 322 -33.03 13.34 20.07
N GLY A 323 -34.01 12.44 20.07
CA GLY A 323 -35.16 12.52 20.97
C GLY A 323 -34.85 12.20 22.43
N ILE A 324 -33.67 11.63 22.72
CA ILE A 324 -33.23 11.29 24.06
C ILE A 324 -32.53 12.52 24.65
N SER A 325 -33.30 13.38 25.32
CA SER A 325 -32.79 14.63 25.91
C SER A 325 -32.11 14.44 27.27
N ASP A 326 -32.24 13.28 27.89
CA ASP A 326 -31.80 13.01 29.27
C ASP A 326 -30.33 12.55 29.38
N ALA A 327 -29.58 12.64 28.28
CA ALA A 327 -28.15 12.33 28.25
C ALA A 327 -27.46 13.00 27.05
N THR A 328 -26.14 13.17 27.16
CA THR A 328 -25.27 13.43 26.00
C THR A 328 -24.80 12.09 25.45
N ILE A 329 -25.04 11.84 24.16
CA ILE A 329 -24.74 10.58 23.48
C ILE A 329 -23.74 10.85 22.36
N GLU A 330 -22.60 10.18 22.40
CA GLU A 330 -21.55 10.28 21.39
C GLU A 330 -21.35 8.92 20.71
N PHE A 331 -21.34 8.96 19.37
CA PHE A 331 -21.07 7.80 18.52
C PHE A 331 -19.78 8.06 17.75
N PHE A 332 -18.85 7.11 17.80
CA PHE A 332 -17.55 7.20 17.14
C PHE A 332 -17.05 5.80 16.73
N PRO A 333 -16.27 5.70 15.63
CA PRO A 333 -15.60 4.45 15.29
C PRO A 333 -14.48 4.14 16.29
N PRO A 334 -14.08 2.87 16.45
CA PRO A 334 -12.86 2.53 17.17
C PRO A 334 -11.64 3.22 16.56
N PRO A 335 -10.58 3.48 17.35
CA PRO A 335 -9.32 3.97 16.81
C PRO A 335 -8.71 2.95 15.82
N ALA A 336 -8.08 3.45 14.75
CA ALA A 336 -7.40 2.60 13.77
C ALA A 336 -6.28 1.75 14.41
N VAL A 337 -5.66 2.26 15.49
CA VAL A 337 -4.66 1.53 16.27
C VAL A 337 -5.06 1.55 17.76
N PRO A 338 -5.34 0.39 18.36
CA PRO A 338 -5.61 0.29 19.79
C PRO A 338 -4.46 0.89 20.63
N GLY A 339 -4.79 1.70 21.63
CA GLY A 339 -3.82 2.30 22.56
C GLY A 339 -3.27 3.68 22.17
N PHE A 340 -3.67 4.24 21.03
CA PHE A 340 -3.33 5.61 20.63
C PHE A 340 -4.35 6.67 21.05
N GLY A 341 -5.43 6.25 21.71
CA GLY A 341 -6.58 7.05 22.12
C GLY A 341 -7.85 6.19 22.13
N ASN A 342 -8.87 6.59 22.88
CA ASN A 342 -10.13 5.83 22.99
C ASN A 342 -11.17 6.21 21.92
N ALA A 343 -10.94 7.29 21.16
CA ALA A 343 -11.79 7.71 20.05
C ALA A 343 -10.95 8.30 18.92
N SER A 344 -11.35 8.03 17.68
CA SER A 344 -10.76 8.68 16.51
C SER A 344 -11.41 10.04 16.27
N GLY A 345 -10.61 11.07 15.99
CA GLY A 345 -11.11 12.40 15.62
C GLY A 345 -11.59 13.28 16.78
N VAL A 346 -11.24 12.92 18.02
CA VAL A 346 -11.47 13.76 19.20
C VAL A 346 -10.11 14.33 19.64
N GLU A 347 -9.69 15.41 18.97
CA GLU A 347 -8.75 16.41 19.51
C GLU A 347 -9.52 17.70 19.79
#